data_AF-A0A915ZYB6-F1
#
_entry.id   AF-A0A915ZYB6-F1
#
_cell.length_a   1.000
_cell.length_b   1.000
_cell.length_c   1.000
_cell.angle_alpha   90.00
_cell.angle_beta   90.00
_cell.angle_gamma   90.00
#
_symmetry.space_group_name_H-M   'P 1'
#
loop_
_entity.id
_entity.type
_entity.pdbx_description
1 polymer ?
#
loop_
_entity_poly.entity_id
_entity_poly.type
_entity_poly.pdbx_seq_one_letter_code
_entity_poly.pdbx_strand_id
1 'polypeptide(L)'
;MTSVRPVKVSYIYAYALPGIGEWKEWSPENIEKIVKKRKIEKLNPTFTPHTQFTKQWTMPILNKENEQDPIQGESVVFISGWALKENEKTRQRGPIKRISQQVKHLLESMFHTGTANPHQKLNVQQMHEELLRRIELGEIEESDIPKVSTITNWISTFSRKWKEAMALRSLEEKTNSKNS
;
A
#
# COMPACT_ATOMS: atom_id res chain seq x y z
N MET A 1 12.00 -32.11 -51.14
CA MET A 1 12.20 -32.51 -49.73
C MET A 1 11.56 -31.44 -48.86
N THR A 2 10.38 -31.73 -48.30
CA THR A 2 9.61 -30.82 -47.45
C THR A 2 10.36 -30.60 -46.14
N SER A 3 10.83 -29.37 -45.91
CA SER A 3 11.48 -28.97 -44.66
C SER A 3 10.41 -28.89 -43.55
N VAL A 4 10.34 -29.96 -42.76
CA VAL A 4 9.54 -29.98 -41.53
C VAL A 4 10.27 -29.10 -40.52
N ARG A 5 9.72 -27.91 -40.23
CA ARG A 5 10.25 -27.04 -39.17
C ARG A 5 10.12 -27.80 -37.84
N PRO A 6 11.16 -27.83 -36.99
CA PRO A 6 11.06 -28.47 -35.69
C PRO A 6 10.03 -27.71 -34.83
N VAL A 7 9.06 -28.46 -34.30
CA VAL A 7 8.06 -27.95 -33.35
C VAL A 7 8.81 -27.49 -32.10
N LYS A 8 8.77 -26.18 -31.82
CA LYS A 8 9.40 -25.61 -30.63
C LYS A 8 8.58 -26.05 -29.41
N VAL A 9 9.07 -27.05 -28.68
CA VAL A 9 8.41 -27.55 -27.46
C VAL A 9 8.66 -26.53 -26.35
N SER A 10 7.62 -25.77 -25.98
CA SER A 10 7.65 -24.82 -24.87
C SER A 10 7.22 -25.52 -23.56
N TYR A 11 7.95 -25.28 -22.48
CA TYR A 11 7.64 -25.80 -21.14
C TYR A 11 7.06 -24.71 -20.25
N ILE A 12 6.21 -25.10 -19.30
CA ILE A 12 5.70 -24.20 -18.24
C ILE A 12 6.31 -24.58 -16.89
N TYR A 13 6.69 -23.58 -16.10
CA TYR A 13 7.15 -23.75 -14.74
C TYR A 13 6.00 -23.45 -13.77
N ALA A 14 5.71 -24.39 -12.87
CA ALA A 14 4.66 -24.25 -11.87
C ALA A 14 5.02 -25.00 -10.57
N TYR A 15 4.43 -24.59 -9.46
CA TYR A 15 4.60 -25.19 -8.14
C TYR A 15 3.26 -25.20 -7.41
N ALA A 16 3.14 -26.04 -6.36
CA ALA A 16 1.84 -26.38 -5.79
C ALA A 16 1.22 -25.27 -4.93
N LEU A 17 2.04 -24.45 -4.24
CA LEU A 17 1.58 -23.41 -3.32
C LEU A 17 2.51 -22.19 -3.34
N PRO A 18 2.00 -20.94 -3.42
CA PRO A 18 2.80 -19.72 -3.40
C PRO A 18 3.82 -19.68 -2.25
N GLY A 19 5.11 -19.46 -2.55
CA GLY A 19 6.20 -19.39 -1.57
C GLY A 19 6.64 -20.71 -0.93
N ILE A 20 6.09 -21.87 -1.30
CA ILE A 20 6.40 -23.16 -0.66
C ILE A 20 6.70 -24.25 -1.72
N GLY A 21 7.90 -24.83 -1.64
CA GLY A 21 8.34 -25.98 -2.46
C GLY A 21 9.18 -25.63 -3.69
N GLU A 22 9.63 -26.67 -4.40
CA GLU A 22 10.48 -26.55 -5.60
C GLU A 22 9.67 -26.32 -6.89
N TRP A 23 10.25 -25.56 -7.82
CA TRP A 23 9.68 -25.35 -9.15
C TRP A 23 9.70 -26.63 -9.97
N LYS A 24 8.56 -26.97 -10.58
CA LYS A 24 8.45 -28.13 -11.49
C LYS A 24 8.20 -27.67 -12.91
N GLU A 25 8.87 -28.33 -13.85
CA GLU A 25 8.74 -28.11 -15.28
C GLU A 25 7.71 -29.07 -15.88
N TRP A 26 6.80 -28.54 -16.71
CA TRP A 26 5.72 -29.30 -17.32
C TRP A 26 5.78 -29.16 -18.84
N SER A 27 5.92 -30.31 -19.52
CA SER A 27 5.84 -30.41 -20.96
C SER A 27 4.38 -30.49 -21.44
N PRO A 28 4.11 -30.20 -22.73
CA PRO A 28 2.78 -30.39 -23.32
C PRO A 28 2.22 -31.81 -23.15
N GLU A 29 3.04 -32.85 -23.28
CA GLU A 29 2.60 -34.25 -23.11
C GLU A 29 2.20 -34.55 -21.66
N ASN A 30 2.89 -33.94 -20.69
CA ASN A 30 2.55 -34.08 -19.28
C ASN A 30 1.19 -33.42 -18.97
N ILE A 31 0.92 -32.26 -19.57
CA ILE A 31 -0.36 -31.55 -19.42
C ILE A 31 -1.49 -32.35 -20.09
N GLU A 32 -1.26 -32.86 -21.31
CA GLU A 32 -2.26 -33.64 -22.04
C GLU A 32 -2.64 -34.93 -21.29
N LYS A 33 -1.67 -35.59 -20.64
CA LYS A 33 -1.93 -36.74 -19.75
C LYS A 33 -2.83 -36.37 -18.57
N ILE A 34 -2.69 -35.18 -18.00
CA ILE A 34 -3.56 -34.73 -16.88
C ILE A 34 -4.98 -34.52 -17.36
N VAL A 35 -5.15 -33.80 -18.47
CA VAL A 35 -6.46 -33.49 -19.06
C VAL A 35 -7.18 -34.78 -19.49
N LYS A 36 -6.48 -35.75 -20.07
CA LYS A 36 -7.05 -37.05 -20.45
C LYS A 36 -7.40 -37.93 -19.25
N LYS A 37 -6.63 -37.84 -18.14
CA LYS A 37 -6.86 -38.66 -16.94
C LYS A 37 -7.92 -38.11 -15.99
N ARG A 38 -8.20 -36.80 -16.03
CA ARG A 38 -9.11 -36.15 -15.08
C ARG A 38 -10.17 -35.33 -15.82
N LYS A 39 -11.43 -35.64 -15.55
CA LYS A 39 -12.54 -34.75 -15.91
C LYS A 39 -12.53 -33.57 -14.94
N ILE A 40 -12.20 -32.38 -15.43
CA ILE A 40 -12.20 -31.16 -14.63
C ILE A 40 -13.67 -30.71 -14.51
N GLU A 41 -14.38 -31.27 -13.53
CA GLU A 41 -15.73 -30.84 -13.20
C GLU A 41 -15.66 -29.67 -12.21
N LYS A 42 -16.50 -28.66 -12.43
CA LYS A 42 -16.68 -27.58 -11.47
C LYS A 42 -17.24 -28.20 -10.19
N LEU A 43 -16.44 -28.22 -9.12
CA LEU A 43 -16.92 -28.65 -7.81
C LEU A 43 -18.09 -27.75 -7.40
N ASN A 44 -19.21 -28.37 -7.00
CA ASN A 44 -20.29 -27.67 -6.32
C ASN A 44 -19.93 -27.66 -4.83
N PRO A 45 -19.43 -26.54 -4.28
CA PRO A 45 -19.06 -26.50 -2.88
C PRO A 45 -20.32 -26.71 -2.04
N THR A 46 -20.32 -27.75 -1.21
CA THR A 46 -21.36 -27.92 -0.20
C THR A 46 -21.19 -26.81 0.82
N PHE A 47 -22.14 -25.88 0.88
CA PHE A 47 -22.16 -24.86 1.92
C PHE A 47 -22.47 -25.54 3.26
N THR A 48 -21.44 -25.74 4.07
CA THR A 48 -21.65 -26.14 5.46
C THR A 48 -22.15 -24.93 6.25
N PRO A 49 -23.16 -25.08 7.11
CA PRO A 49 -23.52 -24.01 8.03
C PRO A 49 -22.30 -23.62 8.87
N HIS A 50 -22.16 -22.33 9.16
CA HIS A 50 -21.00 -21.86 9.92
C HIS A 50 -21.01 -22.49 11.33
N THR A 51 -19.83 -22.93 11.78
CA THR A 51 -19.67 -23.40 13.16
C THR A 51 -19.89 -22.24 14.12
N GLN A 52 -20.93 -22.31 14.95
CA GLN A 52 -21.12 -21.38 16.05
C GLN A 52 -20.16 -21.75 17.18
N PHE A 53 -19.17 -20.89 17.42
CA PHE A 53 -18.29 -21.03 18.58
C PHE A 53 -19.10 -20.74 19.85
N THR A 54 -19.19 -21.72 20.75
CA THR A 54 -19.82 -21.55 22.08
C THR A 54 -18.87 -20.97 23.11
N LYS A 55 -17.56 -20.98 22.84
CA LYS A 55 -16.51 -20.48 23.75
C LYS A 55 -15.99 -19.13 23.28
N GLN A 56 -15.99 -18.16 24.19
CA GLN A 56 -15.28 -16.89 23.99
C GLN A 56 -13.78 -17.16 23.97
N TRP A 57 -13.09 -16.64 22.96
CA TRP A 57 -11.63 -16.72 22.86
C TRP A 57 -11.02 -15.58 23.67
N THR A 58 -10.49 -15.90 24.84
CA THR A 58 -9.76 -14.95 25.68
C THR A 58 -8.26 -15.16 25.47
N MET A 59 -7.57 -14.15 24.95
CA MET A 59 -6.11 -14.15 24.85
C MET A 59 -5.53 -13.15 25.85
N PRO A 60 -4.54 -13.54 26.67
CA PRO A 60 -3.88 -12.60 27.55
C PRO A 60 -3.07 -11.59 26.70
N ILE A 61 -3.33 -10.31 26.91
CA ILE A 61 -2.52 -9.25 26.31
C ILE A 61 -1.33 -9.02 27.26
N LEU A 62 -0.11 -9.32 26.78
CA LEU A 62 1.11 -8.95 27.50
C LEU A 62 1.47 -7.52 27.11
N ASN A 63 1.07 -6.54 27.92
CA ASN A 63 1.59 -5.19 27.81
C ASN A 63 3.07 -5.22 28.22
N LYS A 64 3.99 -5.03 27.26
CA LYS A 64 5.43 -4.90 27.52
C LYS A 64 5.84 -3.44 27.73
N GLU A 65 5.09 -2.70 28.54
CA GLU A 65 5.49 -1.38 28.98
C GLU A 65 5.20 -1.28 30.50
N ASN A 66 6.29 -1.20 31.27
CA ASN A 66 6.41 -0.92 32.71
C ASN A 66 6.53 -2.13 33.65
N GLU A 67 7.76 -2.38 34.09
CA GLU A 67 8.05 -3.11 35.33
C GLU A 67 7.73 -2.21 36.53
N GLN A 68 6.51 -2.29 37.07
CA GLN A 68 6.23 -2.13 38.50
C GLN A 68 4.74 -2.48 38.76
N ASP A 69 4.53 -3.61 39.44
CA ASP A 69 3.32 -4.04 40.20
C ASP A 69 2.05 -4.50 39.44
N PRO A 70 1.19 -5.35 40.06
CA PRO A 70 0.73 -6.60 39.44
C PRO A 70 -0.59 -6.53 38.66
N ILE A 71 -0.53 -7.07 37.43
CA ILE A 71 -1.51 -7.92 36.73
C ILE A 71 -2.99 -7.60 37.03
N GLN A 72 -3.50 -6.53 36.42
CA GLN A 72 -4.83 -6.59 35.80
C GLN A 72 -4.62 -6.66 34.29
N GLY A 73 -4.43 -7.87 33.78
CA GLY A 73 -4.46 -8.12 32.34
C GLY A 73 -5.88 -7.84 31.86
N GLU A 74 -6.10 -6.69 31.23
CA GLU A 74 -7.34 -6.40 30.51
C GLU A 74 -7.56 -7.50 29.46
N SER A 75 -8.52 -8.37 29.71
CA SER A 75 -8.94 -9.37 28.74
C SER A 75 -9.86 -8.70 27.72
N VAL A 76 -9.37 -8.47 26.51
CA VAL A 76 -10.25 -8.01 25.42
C VAL A 76 -11.07 -9.20 24.94
N VAL A 77 -12.37 -9.15 25.22
CA VAL A 77 -13.34 -10.14 24.73
C VAL A 77 -13.60 -9.87 23.25
N PHE A 78 -13.05 -10.72 22.38
CA PHE A 78 -13.37 -10.66 20.95
C PHE A 78 -14.73 -11.32 20.72
N ILE A 79 -15.76 -10.49 20.55
CA ILE A 79 -17.09 -10.94 20.16
C ILE A 79 -17.03 -11.49 18.73
N SER A 80 -17.78 -12.56 18.46
CA SER A 80 -17.94 -13.14 17.13
C SER A 80 -18.28 -12.07 16.10
N GLY A 81 -17.53 -12.04 14.99
CA GLY A 81 -17.72 -11.05 13.93
C GLY A 81 -16.69 -9.93 13.88
N TRP A 82 -15.67 -9.89 14.76
CA TRP A 82 -14.59 -8.87 14.72
C TRP A 82 -13.82 -8.80 13.38
N ALA A 83 -13.77 -9.90 12.64
CA ALA A 83 -13.14 -9.99 11.33
C ALA A 83 -14.10 -9.71 10.16
N LEU A 84 -15.40 -9.49 10.43
CA LEU A 84 -16.36 -9.10 9.41
C LEU A 84 -16.19 -7.61 9.11
N LYS A 85 -16.13 -7.28 7.82
CA LYS A 85 -15.97 -5.89 7.33
C LYS A 85 -17.06 -4.93 7.84
N GLU A 86 -18.25 -5.43 8.14
CA GLU A 86 -19.34 -4.64 8.74
C GLU A 86 -19.06 -4.21 10.18
N ASN A 87 -18.29 -5.03 10.92
CA ASN A 87 -17.86 -4.78 12.30
C ASN A 87 -16.45 -4.20 12.37
N GLU A 88 -15.79 -4.06 11.21
CA GLU A 88 -14.67 -3.15 11.07
C GLU A 88 -15.23 -1.77 11.44
N LYS A 89 -15.00 -1.38 12.70
CA LYS A 89 -15.06 0.01 13.12
C LYS A 89 -14.04 0.71 12.24
N THR A 90 -14.47 1.08 11.03
CA THR A 90 -13.72 1.88 10.06
C THR A 90 -12.93 2.84 10.90
N ARG A 91 -11.60 2.72 10.90
CA ARG A 91 -10.74 3.37 11.88
C ARG A 91 -11.28 4.76 12.11
N GLN A 92 -12.03 4.96 13.19
CA GLN A 92 -12.65 6.25 13.52
C GLN A 92 -11.50 7.04 14.10
N ARG A 93 -10.52 7.32 13.24
CA ARG A 93 -9.48 8.29 13.46
C ARG A 93 -10.29 9.54 13.68
N GLY A 94 -10.22 10.07 14.90
CA GLY A 94 -10.81 11.34 15.24
C GLY A 94 -10.42 12.40 14.20
N PRO A 95 -11.11 13.55 14.17
CA PRO A 95 -10.94 14.58 13.15
C PRO A 95 -9.46 14.78 12.79
N ILE A 96 -9.03 14.24 11.64
CA ILE A 96 -7.64 14.38 11.21
C ILE A 96 -7.50 15.86 10.86
N LYS A 97 -6.80 16.63 11.70
CA LYS A 97 -6.41 18.00 11.36
C LYS A 97 -5.67 17.95 10.03
N ARG A 98 -6.31 18.47 8.99
CA ARG A 98 -5.75 18.54 7.64
C ARG A 98 -4.79 19.73 7.62
N ILE A 99 -3.69 19.59 6.88
CA ILE A 99 -2.82 20.73 6.57
C ILE A 99 -3.67 21.81 5.91
N SER A 100 -3.57 23.06 6.37
CA SER A 100 -4.32 24.16 5.80
C SER A 100 -3.89 24.44 4.36
N GLN A 101 -4.78 25.04 3.57
CA GLN A 101 -4.53 25.29 2.15
C GLN A 101 -3.32 26.23 1.95
N GLN A 102 -3.14 27.22 2.84
CA GLN A 102 -2.01 28.14 2.80
C GLN A 102 -0.68 27.42 3.03
N VAL A 103 -0.59 26.61 4.10
CA VAL A 103 0.60 25.80 4.38
C VAL A 103 0.90 24.85 3.22
N LYS A 104 -0.13 24.26 2.61
CA LYS A 104 0.03 23.39 1.44
C LYS A 104 0.65 24.13 0.25
N HIS A 105 0.15 25.32 -0.10
CA HIS A 105 0.72 26.12 -1.19
C HIS A 105 2.17 26.52 -0.95
N LEU A 106 2.51 26.82 0.31
CA LEU A 106 3.88 27.12 0.69
C LEU A 106 4.79 25.90 0.54
N LEU A 107 4.37 24.74 1.04
CA LEU A 107 5.11 23.49 0.86
C LEU A 107 5.31 23.16 -0.63
N GLU A 108 4.30 23.39 -1.47
CA GLU A 108 4.38 23.24 -2.94
C GLU A 108 5.41 24.20 -3.54
N SER A 109 5.37 25.49 -3.19
CA SER A 109 6.33 26.47 -3.68
C SER A 109 7.77 26.08 -3.32
N MET A 110 8.04 25.70 -2.08
CA MET A 110 9.37 25.25 -1.64
C MET A 110 9.83 23.99 -2.38
N PHE A 111 8.92 23.04 -2.60
CA PHE A 111 9.21 21.84 -3.36
C PHE A 111 9.57 22.18 -4.82
N HIS A 112 8.80 23.05 -5.47
CA HIS A 112 9.05 23.46 -6.85
C HIS A 112 10.38 24.20 -7.00
N THR A 113 10.68 25.14 -6.09
CA THR A 113 11.97 25.83 -6.05
C THR A 113 13.13 24.84 -5.97
N GLY A 114 13.05 23.84 -5.08
CA GLY A 114 14.06 22.80 -4.96
C GLY A 114 14.14 21.86 -6.17
N THR A 115 13.04 21.67 -6.91
CA THR A 115 13.04 20.87 -8.15
C THR A 115 13.63 21.63 -9.34
N ALA A 116 13.46 22.96 -9.38
CA ALA A 116 14.02 23.81 -10.43
C ALA A 116 15.51 24.12 -10.17
N ASN A 117 15.90 24.29 -8.90
CA ASN A 117 17.28 24.57 -8.51
C ASN A 117 17.72 23.65 -7.35
N PRO A 118 18.60 22.66 -7.62
CA PRO A 118 19.10 21.75 -6.60
C PRO A 118 19.78 22.42 -5.40
N HIS A 119 20.41 23.58 -5.59
CA HIS A 119 21.07 24.32 -4.51
C HIS A 119 20.08 24.99 -3.55
N GLN A 120 18.84 25.19 -3.97
CA GLN A 120 17.76 25.76 -3.15
C GLN A 120 16.84 24.68 -2.57
N LYS A 121 17.19 23.40 -2.71
CA LYS A 121 16.38 22.29 -2.22
C LYS A 121 16.43 22.24 -0.71
N LEU A 122 15.28 22.48 -0.09
CA LEU A 122 15.10 22.40 1.36
C LEU A 122 14.89 20.95 1.81
N ASN A 123 15.53 20.60 2.93
CA ASN A 123 15.20 19.41 3.70
C ASN A 123 13.89 19.62 4.48
N VAL A 124 13.27 18.54 4.97
CA VAL A 124 12.07 18.56 5.82
C VAL A 124 12.21 19.53 7.00
N GLN A 125 13.36 19.51 7.68
CA GLN A 125 13.61 20.42 8.82
C GLN A 125 13.62 21.88 8.37
N GLN A 126 14.30 22.19 7.26
CA GLN A 126 14.36 23.54 6.71
C GLN A 126 12.99 24.01 6.19
N MET A 127 12.17 23.12 5.62
CA MET A 127 10.79 23.43 5.25
C MET A 127 9.93 23.75 6.48
N HIS A 128 10.19 23.08 7.61
CA HIS A 128 9.52 23.37 8.88
C HIS A 128 9.99 24.70 9.49
N GLU A 129 11.30 25.00 9.44
CA GLU A 129 11.85 26.29 9.86
C GLU A 129 11.33 27.45 9.01
N GLU A 130 11.20 27.28 7.70
CA GLU A 130 10.63 28.30 6.83
C GLU A 130 9.16 28.56 7.16
N LEU A 131 8.41 27.51 7.55
CA LEU A 131 7.04 27.66 8.06
C LEU A 131 6.99 28.43 9.37
N LEU A 132 7.93 28.20 10.30
CA LEU A 132 8.05 28.99 11.53
C LEU A 132 8.33 30.46 11.24
N ARG A 133 9.25 30.75 10.32
CA ARG A 133 9.56 32.12 9.88
C ARG A 133 8.33 32.84 9.31
N ARG A 134 7.43 32.11 8.65
CA ARG A 134 6.18 32.65 8.09
C ARG A 134 5.12 32.96 9.16
N ILE A 135 5.17 32.26 10.29
CA ILE A 135 4.34 32.60 11.46
C ILE A 135 4.81 33.92 12.05
N GLU A 136 6.13 34.14 12.18
CA GLU A 136 6.69 35.40 12.68
C GLU A 136 6.30 36.60 11.80
N LEU A 137 6.15 36.37 10.48
CA LEU A 137 5.68 37.37 9.53
C LEU A 137 4.14 37.56 9.54
N GLY A 138 3.41 36.78 10.34
CA GLY A 138 1.95 36.83 10.42
C GLY A 138 1.22 36.29 9.19
N GLU A 139 1.91 35.58 8.30
CA GLU A 139 1.31 34.98 7.10
C GLU A 139 0.49 33.72 7.41
N ILE A 140 0.79 33.04 8.53
CA ILE A 140 0.23 31.73 8.90
C ILE A 140 -0.08 31.71 10.39
N GLU A 141 -1.19 31.08 10.77
CA GLU A 141 -1.55 30.85 12.17
C GLU A 141 -0.70 29.72 12.79
N GLU A 142 -0.28 29.89 14.05
CA GLU A 142 0.50 28.88 14.77
C GLU A 142 -0.24 27.52 14.87
N SER A 143 -1.58 27.53 14.90
CA SER A 143 -2.39 26.31 14.95
C SER A 143 -2.26 25.42 13.72
N ASP A 144 -1.84 26.00 12.60
CA ASP A 144 -1.77 25.35 11.30
C ASP A 144 -0.42 24.69 11.03
N ILE A 145 0.56 24.85 11.93
CA ILE A 145 1.90 24.30 11.71
C ILE A 145 1.87 22.76 11.73
N PRO A 146 2.24 22.11 10.61
CA PRO A 146 2.29 20.67 10.55
C PRO A 146 3.57 20.15 11.22
N LYS A 147 3.46 19.03 11.93
CA LYS A 147 4.63 18.33 12.46
C LYS A 147 5.59 17.94 11.34
N VAL A 148 6.88 17.88 11.63
CA VAL A 148 7.93 17.38 10.71
C VAL A 148 7.54 16.06 10.05
N SER A 149 6.99 15.10 10.80
CA SER A 149 6.53 13.80 10.24
C SER A 149 5.39 13.95 9.23
N THR A 150 4.52 14.94 9.43
CA THR A 150 3.42 15.26 8.51
C THR A 150 3.98 15.84 7.22
N ILE A 151 4.99 16.72 7.32
CA ILE A 151 5.72 17.26 6.16
C ILE A 151 6.42 16.13 5.40
N THR A 152 7.13 15.22 6.07
CA THR A 152 7.79 14.06 5.42
C THR A 152 6.80 13.20 4.64
N ASN A 153 5.66 12.87 5.24
CA ASN A 153 4.61 12.09 4.59
C ASN A 153 3.99 12.85 3.42
N TRP A 154 3.78 14.15 3.58
CA TRP A 154 3.29 15.02 2.52
C TRP A 154 4.27 15.05 1.33
N ILE A 155 5.57 15.26 1.57
CA ILE A 155 6.60 15.25 0.50
C ILE A 155 6.62 13.90 -0.21
N SER A 156 6.55 12.79 0.53
CA SER A 156 6.57 11.45 -0.05
C SER A 156 5.38 11.22 -0.99
N THR A 157 4.18 11.59 -0.55
CA THR A 157 2.96 11.45 -1.34
C THR A 157 2.92 12.42 -2.52
N PHE A 158 3.32 13.68 -2.31
CA PHE A 158 3.38 14.71 -3.34
C PHE A 158 4.41 14.38 -4.42
N SER A 159 5.62 13.96 -4.03
CA SER A 159 6.68 13.55 -4.95
C SER A 159 6.24 12.41 -5.87
N ARG A 160 5.49 11.44 -5.34
CA ARG A 160 4.95 10.34 -6.15
C ARG A 160 3.96 10.88 -7.21
N LYS A 161 2.98 11.67 -6.78
CA LYS A 161 1.99 12.27 -7.69
C LYS A 161 2.63 13.16 -8.74
N TRP A 162 3.64 13.94 -8.36
CA TRP A 162 4.41 14.78 -9.27
C TRP A 162 5.14 13.96 -10.34
N LYS A 163 5.84 12.88 -9.94
CA LYS A 163 6.51 11.98 -10.88
C LYS A 163 5.53 11.31 -11.84
N GLU A 164 4.37 10.87 -11.33
CA GLU A 164 3.29 10.31 -12.16
C GLU A 164 2.79 11.34 -13.19
N ALA A 165 2.51 12.58 -12.76
CA ALA A 165 2.06 13.65 -13.66
C ALA A 165 3.12 14.00 -14.73
N MET A 166 4.39 14.06 -14.36
CA MET A 166 5.50 14.30 -15.30
C MET A 166 5.63 13.17 -16.32
N ALA A 167 5.47 11.91 -15.90
CA ALA A 167 5.48 10.76 -16.80
C ALA A 167 4.32 10.82 -17.80
N LEU A 168 3.11 11.17 -17.34
CA LEU A 168 1.94 11.33 -18.20
C LEU A 168 2.14 12.42 -19.25
N ARG A 169 2.65 13.61 -18.84
CA ARG A 169 2.97 14.70 -19.77
C ARG A 169 3.99 14.29 -20.83
N SER A 170 5.03 13.54 -20.44
CA SER A 170 6.04 13.05 -21.38
C SER A 170 5.46 12.05 -22.40
N LEU A 171 4.47 11.24 -22.01
CA LEU A 171 3.78 10.34 -22.94
C LEU A 171 2.90 11.13 -23.93
N GLU A 172 2.17 12.14 -23.44
CA GLU A 172 1.32 12.99 -24.27
C GLU A 172 2.13 13.75 -25.33
N GLU A 173 3.26 14.37 -24.93
CA GLU A 173 4.18 15.05 -25.85
C GLU A 173 4.70 14.11 -26.97
N LYS A 174 5.01 12.86 -26.62
CA LYS A 174 5.45 11.83 -27.58
C LYS A 174 4.34 11.39 -28.54
N THR A 175 3.09 11.38 -28.11
CA THR A 175 1.96 11.06 -28.98
C THR A 175 1.63 12.22 -29.92
N ASN A 176 1.69 13.46 -29.43
CA ASN A 176 1.37 14.64 -30.25
C ASN A 176 2.44 14.87 -31.34
N SER A 177 3.72 14.64 -31.03
CA SER A 177 4.82 14.72 -32.01
C SER A 177 4.78 13.62 -33.09
N LYS A 178 4.01 12.55 -32.93
CA LYS A 178 3.84 11.49 -33.94
C LYS A 178 2.63 11.74 -34.86
N ASN A 179 1.75 12.65 -34.47
CA ASN A 179 0.52 12.96 -35.18
C ASN A 179 0.61 14.29 -35.96
N SER A 180 1.77 14.96 -35.91
CA SER A 180 2.12 16.15 -36.69
C SER A 180 3.28 15.84 -37.63
#